data_AF-A1TV37-F1
#
_entry.id   AF-A1TV37-F1
#
_cell.length_a   1.000
_cell.length_b   1.000
_cell.length_c   1.000
_cell.angle_alpha   90.00
_cell.angle_beta   90.00
_cell.angle_gamma   90.00
#
_symmetry.space_group_name_H-M   'P 1'
#
loop_
_entity.id
_entity.type
_entity.pdbx_description
1 polymer ?
#
loop_
_entity_poly.entity_id
_entity_poly.type
_entity_poly.pdbx_seq_one_letter_code
_entity_poly.pdbx_strand_id
1 'polypeptide(L)'
;MHKHPDVSRLKQVNHAWVIVREEAHGVWLQQRSAKMIKKIAVFFILLFAVYFSYQLIFSSVQKTYCDPGKIRCIELKEGWRISSPMMSEKSIVLHKIARNSADQEVMTVDFFDKESPLLPTLDGSLKGERTFSWGTAAFIDGENKNLKALNYSSILRDKIYLKEQRAIIGCNNFNCLEDILKIYNNK
;
A
#
# COMPACT_ATOMS: atom_id res chain seq x y z
N MET A 1 20.76 77.80 -51.55
CA MET A 1 21.78 76.84 -51.08
C MET A 1 21.10 75.81 -50.17
N HIS A 2 20.76 74.64 -50.70
CA HIS A 2 20.24 73.53 -49.90
C HIS A 2 21.39 72.79 -49.22
N LYS A 3 21.41 72.78 -47.88
CA LYS A 3 22.30 71.90 -47.10
C LYS A 3 21.73 70.49 -47.17
N HIS A 4 22.48 69.58 -47.77
CA HIS A 4 22.20 68.14 -47.69
C HIS A 4 22.20 67.70 -46.22
N PRO A 5 21.18 66.97 -45.76
CA PRO A 5 21.19 66.41 -44.40
C PRO A 5 22.29 65.36 -44.29
N ASP A 6 23.00 65.41 -43.17
CA ASP A 6 24.14 64.56 -42.84
C ASP A 6 23.68 63.10 -42.64
N VAL A 7 23.85 62.32 -43.70
CA VAL A 7 23.42 60.90 -43.83
C VAL A 7 24.04 60.02 -42.75
N SER A 8 25.18 60.43 -42.16
CA SER A 8 25.88 59.67 -41.13
C SER A 8 25.11 59.62 -39.80
N ARG A 9 24.51 60.74 -39.38
CA ARG A 9 23.69 60.82 -38.15
C ARG A 9 22.41 59.98 -38.24
N LEU A 10 21.74 60.00 -39.39
CA LEU A 10 20.52 59.23 -39.62
C LEU A 10 20.78 57.72 -39.53
N LYS A 11 21.93 57.25 -40.02
CA LYS A 11 22.31 55.83 -39.97
C LYS A 11 22.63 55.37 -38.54
N GLN A 12 23.25 56.23 -37.73
CA GLN A 12 23.58 55.93 -36.34
C GLN A 12 22.34 55.88 -35.43
N VAL A 13 21.38 56.78 -35.64
CA VAL A 13 20.09 56.77 -34.92
C VAL A 13 19.27 55.54 -35.27
N ASN A 14 19.25 55.12 -36.54
CA ASN A 14 18.56 53.90 -36.95
C ASN A 14 19.17 52.64 -36.33
N HIS A 15 20.50 52.54 -36.27
CA HIS A 15 21.16 51.40 -35.60
C HIS A 15 20.86 51.34 -34.10
N ALA A 16 20.87 52.48 -33.41
CA ALA A 16 20.52 52.53 -31.98
C ALA A 16 19.07 52.11 -31.73
N TRP A 17 18.14 52.52 -32.60
CA TRP A 17 16.73 52.11 -32.52
C TRP A 17 16.51 50.61 -32.76
N VAL A 18 17.28 50.01 -33.67
CA VAL A 18 17.20 48.56 -33.94
C VAL A 18 17.66 47.76 -32.73
N ILE A 19 18.78 48.14 -32.11
CA ILE A 19 19.33 47.44 -30.93
C ILE A 19 18.37 47.52 -29.74
N VAL A 20 17.83 48.70 -29.44
CA VAL A 20 16.85 48.89 -28.35
C VAL A 20 15.57 48.08 -28.57
N ARG A 21 15.15 47.94 -29.83
CA ARG A 21 13.97 47.14 -30.18
C ARG A 21 14.23 45.65 -30.00
N GLU A 22 15.40 45.15 -30.37
CA GLU A 22 15.78 43.75 -30.19
C GLU A 22 15.91 43.36 -28.71
N GLU A 23 16.53 44.21 -27.88
CA GLU A 23 16.64 43.99 -26.43
C GLU A 23 15.26 43.96 -25.75
N ALA A 24 14.37 44.90 -26.09
CA ALA A 24 13.01 44.93 -25.55
C ALA A 24 12.18 43.69 -25.95
N HIS A 25 12.35 43.20 -27.18
CA HIS A 25 11.72 41.95 -27.62
C HIS A 25 12.28 40.72 -26.89
N GLY A 26 13.59 40.66 -26.65
CA GLY A 26 14.23 39.58 -25.87
C GLY A 26 13.72 39.50 -24.43
N VAL A 27 13.66 40.65 -23.74
CA VAL A 27 13.16 40.75 -22.36
C VAL A 27 11.67 40.37 -22.28
N TRP A 28 10.85 40.79 -23.25
CA TRP A 28 9.43 40.44 -23.29
C TRP A 28 9.19 38.94 -23.51
N LEU A 29 9.97 38.30 -24.39
CA LEU A 29 9.91 36.85 -24.62
C LEU A 29 10.33 36.06 -23.36
N GLN A 30 11.37 36.51 -22.67
CA GLN A 30 11.87 35.88 -21.45
C GLN A 30 10.89 36.03 -20.27
N GLN A 31 10.22 37.18 -20.17
CA GLN A 31 9.20 37.41 -19.14
C GLN A 31 7.90 36.61 -19.41
N ARG A 32 7.54 36.40 -20.69
CA ARG A 32 6.37 35.61 -21.09
C ARG A 32 6.60 34.11 -20.91
N SER A 33 7.81 33.62 -21.19
CA SER A 33 8.19 32.23 -20.94
C SER A 33 8.23 31.91 -19.44
N ALA A 34 8.80 32.79 -18.60
CA ALA A 34 8.81 32.62 -17.15
C ALA A 34 7.39 32.56 -16.54
N LYS A 35 6.46 33.37 -17.06
CA LYS A 35 5.04 33.33 -16.65
C LYS A 35 4.34 32.04 -17.10
N MET A 36 4.65 31.50 -18.28
CA MET A 36 4.11 30.21 -18.72
C MET A 36 4.68 29.04 -17.91
N ILE A 37 5.99 29.02 -17.64
CA ILE A 37 6.64 27.97 -16.85
C ILE A 37 6.05 27.91 -15.43
N LYS A 38 5.81 29.06 -14.79
CA LYS A 38 5.14 29.11 -13.48
C LYS A 38 3.73 28.51 -13.51
N LYS A 39 2.93 28.81 -14.55
CA LYS A 39 1.57 28.26 -14.68
C LYS A 39 1.59 26.75 -14.90
N ILE A 40 2.49 26.26 -15.74
CA ILE A 40 2.68 24.84 -16.01
C ILE A 40 3.13 24.11 -14.73
N ALA A 41 4.09 24.66 -14.00
CA ALA A 41 4.55 24.10 -12.73
C ALA A 41 3.42 24.01 -11.68
N VAL A 42 2.62 25.07 -11.52
CA VAL A 42 1.46 25.07 -10.62
C VAL A 42 0.44 24.00 -11.02
N PHE A 43 0.19 23.84 -12.32
CA PHE A 43 -0.71 22.80 -12.82
C PHE A 43 -0.20 21.38 -12.52
N PHE A 44 1.08 21.12 -12.73
CA PHE A 44 1.68 19.81 -12.38
C PHE A 44 1.68 19.55 -10.87
N ILE A 45 1.95 20.57 -10.04
CA ILE A 45 1.88 20.44 -8.59
C ILE A 45 0.44 20.12 -8.15
N LEU A 46 -0.57 20.78 -8.73
CA LEU A 46 -1.98 20.48 -8.45
C LEU A 46 -2.36 19.07 -8.88
N LEU A 47 -1.97 18.64 -10.08
CA LEU A 47 -2.21 17.27 -10.54
C LEU A 47 -1.54 16.23 -9.64
N PHE A 48 -0.28 16.47 -9.24
CA PHE A 48 0.45 15.59 -8.34
C PHE A 48 -0.21 15.55 -6.96
N ALA A 49 -0.61 16.69 -6.42
CA ALA A 49 -1.32 16.78 -5.15
C ALA A 49 -2.66 16.03 -5.20
N VAL A 50 -3.47 16.21 -6.25
CA VAL A 50 -4.75 15.49 -6.42
C VAL A 50 -4.50 13.98 -6.56
N TYR A 51 -3.53 13.57 -7.37
CA TYR A 51 -3.18 12.16 -7.54
C TYR A 51 -2.69 11.53 -6.23
N PHE A 52 -1.80 12.22 -5.50
CA PHE A 52 -1.28 11.75 -4.22
C PHE A 52 -2.36 11.70 -3.16
N SER A 53 -3.27 12.70 -3.12
CA SER A 53 -4.45 12.70 -2.25
C SER A 53 -5.37 11.52 -2.55
N TYR A 54 -5.63 11.25 -3.83
CA TYR A 54 -6.43 10.11 -4.26
C TYR A 54 -5.79 8.78 -3.85
N GLN A 55 -4.47 8.62 -4.04
CA GLN A 55 -3.74 7.43 -3.61
C GLN A 55 -3.75 7.26 -2.08
N LEU A 56 -3.60 8.34 -1.31
CA LEU A 56 -3.68 8.29 0.16
C LEU A 56 -5.07 7.86 0.63
N ILE A 57 -6.13 8.45 0.08
CA ILE A 57 -7.51 8.12 0.43
C ILE A 57 -7.82 6.65 0.11
N PHE A 58 -7.48 6.17 -1.10
CA PHE A 58 -7.67 4.77 -1.48
C PHE A 58 -6.77 3.80 -0.70
N SER A 59 -5.57 4.19 -0.28
CA SER A 59 -4.72 3.34 0.55
C SER A 59 -5.24 3.18 1.99
N SER A 60 -6.14 4.07 2.43
CA SER A 60 -6.62 4.13 3.81
C SER A 60 -7.91 3.34 4.08
N VAL A 61 -8.50 2.71 3.04
CA VAL A 61 -9.73 1.92 3.22
C VAL A 61 -9.37 0.57 3.83
N GLN A 62 -9.52 0.50 5.15
CA GLN A 62 -9.35 -0.73 5.93
C GLN A 62 -10.65 -1.53 5.89
N LYS A 63 -10.54 -2.86 5.82
CA LYS A 63 -11.70 -3.76 5.96
C LYS A 63 -11.52 -4.68 7.15
N THR A 64 -12.55 -4.73 7.99
CA THR A 64 -12.63 -5.62 9.13
C THR A 64 -13.45 -6.85 8.79
N TYR A 65 -12.91 -8.02 9.08
CA TYR A 65 -13.57 -9.30 8.94
C TYR A 65 -13.66 -9.96 10.30
N CYS A 66 -14.83 -10.42 10.70
CA CYS A 66 -15.04 -11.05 11.99
C CYS A 66 -15.70 -12.42 11.84
N ASP A 67 -15.54 -13.26 12.86
CA ASP A 67 -16.34 -14.46 13.02
C ASP A 67 -17.84 -14.13 13.16
N PRO A 68 -18.77 -15.10 12.95
CA PRO A 68 -20.21 -14.85 13.04
C PRO A 68 -20.65 -14.22 14.37
N GLY A 69 -19.94 -14.52 15.46
CA GLY A 69 -20.18 -13.95 16.78
C GLY A 69 -19.64 -12.52 16.98
N LYS A 70 -18.86 -11.98 16.03
CA LYS A 70 -18.13 -10.70 16.10
C LYS A 70 -17.21 -10.59 17.32
N ILE A 71 -16.79 -11.71 17.88
CA ILE A 71 -15.91 -11.78 19.04
C ILE A 71 -14.47 -11.66 18.58
N ARG A 72 -14.15 -12.15 17.38
CA ARG A 72 -12.76 -12.25 16.90
C ARG A 72 -12.70 -11.67 15.50
N CYS A 73 -11.80 -10.72 15.32
CA CYS A 73 -11.74 -9.90 14.11
C CYS A 73 -10.31 -9.75 13.61
N ILE A 74 -10.20 -9.58 12.29
CA ILE A 74 -8.99 -9.24 11.57
C ILE A 74 -9.24 -8.00 10.71
N GLU A 75 -8.34 -7.02 10.81
CA GLU A 75 -8.32 -5.83 9.99
C GLU A 75 -7.24 -5.97 8.92
N LEU A 76 -7.63 -5.79 7.67
CA LEU A 76 -6.75 -5.92 6.51
C LEU A 76 -6.76 -4.64 5.67
N LYS A 77 -5.69 -4.45 4.91
CA LYS A 77 -5.65 -3.50 3.79
C LYS A 77 -6.74 -3.82 2.76
N GLU A 78 -7.10 -2.84 1.92
CA GLU A 78 -8.11 -3.05 0.88
C GLU A 78 -7.70 -4.15 -0.13
N GLY A 79 -8.70 -4.81 -0.72
CA GLY A 79 -8.50 -5.81 -1.78
C GLY A 79 -8.90 -7.23 -1.39
N TRP A 80 -8.95 -7.52 -0.09
CA TRP A 80 -9.47 -8.79 0.42
C TRP A 80 -10.99 -8.85 0.31
N ARG A 81 -11.51 -10.08 0.19
CA ARG A 81 -12.94 -10.41 0.15
C ARG A 81 -13.16 -11.75 0.84
N ILE A 82 -14.30 -11.93 1.51
CA ILE A 82 -14.69 -13.23 2.07
C ILE A 82 -15.03 -14.18 0.92
N SER A 83 -14.45 -15.38 0.94
CA SER A 83 -14.93 -16.50 0.13
C SER A 83 -16.25 -17.02 0.73
N SER A 84 -17.29 -17.17 -0.09
CA SER A 84 -18.62 -17.81 0.11
C SER A 84 -18.89 -18.52 1.48
N PRO A 85 -20.12 -18.51 2.03
CA PRO A 85 -20.44 -18.65 3.46
C PRO A 85 -20.29 -20.08 4.04
N MET A 86 -19.47 -20.95 3.47
CA MET A 86 -18.92 -22.10 4.21
C MET A 86 -17.81 -21.62 5.16
N MET A 87 -18.12 -20.62 5.99
CA MET A 87 -17.31 -20.35 7.17
C MET A 87 -17.55 -21.53 8.11
N SER A 88 -16.49 -22.26 8.50
CA SER A 88 -16.63 -22.99 9.76
C SER A 88 -16.91 -21.93 10.83
N GLU A 89 -17.63 -22.29 11.91
CA GLU A 89 -18.02 -21.32 12.95
C GLU A 89 -16.85 -20.46 13.49
N LYS A 90 -15.60 -20.88 13.26
CA LYS A 90 -14.38 -20.29 13.83
C LYS A 90 -13.29 -20.00 12.80
N SER A 91 -13.55 -20.19 11.50
CA SER A 91 -12.58 -19.92 10.44
C SER A 91 -13.05 -18.86 9.45
N ILE A 92 -12.16 -17.93 9.13
CA ILE A 92 -12.37 -16.88 8.13
C ILE A 92 -11.48 -17.21 6.93
N VAL A 93 -12.09 -17.38 5.76
CA VAL A 93 -11.38 -17.61 4.50
C VAL A 93 -11.51 -16.36 3.63
N LEU A 94 -10.37 -15.75 3.32
CA LEU A 94 -10.26 -14.50 2.60
C LEU A 94 -9.48 -14.71 1.30
N HIS A 95 -9.94 -14.07 0.23
CA HIS A 95 -9.24 -14.05 -1.04
C HIS A 95 -8.98 -12.62 -1.50
N LYS A 96 -7.85 -12.42 -2.14
CA LYS A 96 -7.50 -11.17 -2.82
C LYS A 96 -7.24 -11.49 -4.29
N ILE A 97 -8.07 -10.91 -5.16
CA ILE A 97 -7.86 -11.00 -6.61
C ILE A 97 -6.84 -9.92 -6.97
N ALA A 98 -5.65 -10.34 -7.39
CA ALA A 98 -4.66 -9.43 -7.92
C ALA A 98 -5.24 -8.72 -9.16
N ARG A 99 -5.15 -7.38 -9.21
CA ARG A 99 -5.72 -6.59 -10.31
C ARG A 99 -5.22 -7.00 -11.70
N ASN A 100 -4.05 -7.67 -11.78
CA ASN A 100 -3.32 -7.93 -13.01
C ASN A 100 -2.84 -9.39 -13.20
N SER A 101 -3.21 -10.33 -12.33
CA SER A 101 -2.81 -11.74 -12.49
C SER A 101 -3.96 -12.69 -12.20
N ALA A 102 -3.87 -13.90 -12.78
CA ALA A 102 -4.75 -15.02 -12.47
C ALA A 102 -4.46 -15.62 -11.08
N ASP A 103 -3.45 -15.11 -10.37
CA ASP A 103 -3.05 -15.60 -9.06
C ASP A 103 -3.96 -15.02 -7.99
N GLN A 104 -4.72 -15.91 -7.35
CA GLN A 104 -5.54 -15.59 -6.21
C GLN A 104 -4.72 -15.78 -4.93
N GLU A 105 -4.50 -14.70 -4.19
CA GLU A 105 -3.95 -14.82 -2.84
C GLU A 105 -5.06 -15.29 -1.90
N VAL A 106 -4.74 -16.28 -1.06
CA VAL A 106 -5.68 -16.87 -0.10
C VAL A 106 -5.09 -16.77 1.30
N MET A 107 -5.88 -16.24 2.21
CA MET A 107 -5.59 -16.18 3.64
C MET A 107 -6.68 -16.92 4.40
N THR A 108 -6.26 -17.81 5.30
CA THR A 108 -7.15 -18.50 6.23
C THR A 108 -6.80 -18.09 7.65
N VAL A 109 -7.79 -17.68 8.44
CA VAL A 109 -7.62 -17.36 9.86
C VAL A 109 -8.51 -18.30 10.66
N ASP A 110 -7.89 -19.18 11.43
CA ASP A 110 -8.57 -20.18 12.26
C ASP A 110 -8.44 -19.77 13.74
N PHE A 111 -9.55 -19.43 14.38
CA PHE A 111 -9.56 -19.06 15.80
C PHE A 111 -9.88 -20.25 16.71
N PHE A 112 -9.22 -20.30 17.86
CA PHE A 112 -9.43 -21.33 18.88
C PHE A 112 -10.06 -20.75 20.13
N ASP A 113 -10.97 -21.52 20.73
CA ASP A 113 -11.50 -21.20 22.06
C ASP A 113 -10.46 -21.56 23.13
N LYS A 114 -10.62 -21.00 24.32
CA LYS A 114 -9.66 -21.18 25.43
C LYS A 114 -9.47 -22.65 25.81
N GLU A 115 -10.53 -23.43 25.67
CA GLU A 115 -10.60 -24.84 26.03
C GLU A 115 -10.16 -25.78 24.88
N SER A 116 -9.67 -25.23 23.75
CA SER A 116 -9.27 -26.06 22.62
C SER A 116 -8.12 -27.00 23.01
N PRO A 117 -8.28 -28.32 22.81
CA PRO A 117 -7.28 -29.32 23.19
C PRO A 117 -6.00 -29.23 22.34
N LEU A 118 -6.04 -28.50 21.22
CA LEU A 118 -4.89 -28.30 20.34
C LEU A 118 -3.94 -27.22 20.86
N LEU A 119 -4.40 -26.30 21.73
CA LEU A 119 -3.59 -25.18 22.21
C LEU A 119 -2.31 -25.59 22.94
N PRO A 120 -2.33 -26.55 23.90
CA PRO A 120 -1.10 -26.98 24.57
C PRO A 120 -0.09 -27.58 23.59
N THR A 121 -0.58 -28.29 22.57
CA THR A 121 0.29 -28.85 21.53
C THR A 121 0.88 -27.75 20.65
N LEU A 122 0.10 -26.74 20.25
CA LEU A 122 0.59 -25.60 19.48
C LEU A 122 1.66 -24.82 20.25
N ASP A 123 1.39 -24.50 21.51
CA ASP A 123 2.32 -23.78 22.39
C ASP A 123 3.65 -24.54 22.57
N GLY A 124 3.61 -25.88 22.59
CA GLY A 124 4.79 -26.74 22.68
C GLY A 124 5.44 -27.09 21.34
N SER A 125 4.93 -26.58 20.21
CA SER A 125 5.38 -26.91 18.85
C SER A 125 5.80 -25.69 18.05
N LEU A 126 6.35 -24.67 18.71
CA LEU A 126 6.78 -23.43 18.07
C LEU A 126 8.26 -23.48 17.70
N LYS A 127 8.61 -22.96 16.52
CA LYS A 127 9.98 -22.86 16.03
C LYS A 127 10.31 -21.42 15.65
N GLY A 128 10.77 -20.67 16.65
CA GLY A 128 11.12 -19.28 16.50
C GLY A 128 9.91 -18.36 16.34
N GLU A 129 10.18 -17.07 16.44
CA GLU A 129 9.18 -16.01 16.39
C GLU A 129 9.59 -14.94 15.39
N ARG A 130 8.58 -14.29 14.81
CA ARG A 130 8.75 -13.13 13.95
C ARG A 130 7.80 -12.05 14.40
N THR A 131 8.35 -10.85 14.57
CA THR A 131 7.56 -9.66 14.85
C THR A 131 7.14 -9.02 13.54
N PHE A 132 5.84 -8.71 13.45
CA PHE A 132 5.20 -7.95 12.38
C PHE A 132 4.74 -6.61 12.94
N SER A 133 4.34 -5.68 12.06
CA SER A 133 3.78 -4.38 12.44
C SER A 133 2.54 -4.47 13.34
N TRP A 134 1.82 -5.59 13.26
CA TRP A 134 0.56 -5.85 13.95
C TRP A 134 0.71 -6.79 15.16
N GLY A 135 1.90 -7.35 15.43
CA GLY A 135 2.15 -8.24 16.56
C GLY A 135 3.24 -9.28 16.34
N THR A 136 3.50 -10.11 17.35
CA THR A 136 4.45 -11.23 17.27
C THR A 136 3.71 -12.52 16.92
N ALA A 137 4.24 -13.25 15.94
CA ALA A 137 3.74 -14.58 15.58
C ALA A 137 4.86 -15.61 15.61
N ALA A 138 4.50 -16.86 15.91
CA ALA A 138 5.43 -17.98 15.96
C ALA A 138 5.22 -18.89 14.76
N PHE A 139 6.31 -19.43 14.21
CA PHE A 139 6.20 -20.49 13.20
C PHE A 139 5.90 -21.82 13.89
N ILE A 140 5.06 -22.64 13.26
CA ILE A 140 4.74 -23.97 13.77
C ILE A 140 5.79 -24.95 13.28
N ASP A 141 6.40 -25.70 14.20
CA ASP A 141 7.27 -26.83 13.90
C ASP A 141 6.46 -28.02 13.40
N GLY A 142 6.22 -28.09 12.10
CA GLY A 142 5.52 -29.21 11.48
C GLY A 142 6.19 -30.58 11.72
N GLU A 143 7.46 -30.61 12.12
CA GLU A 143 8.19 -31.84 12.43
C GLU A 143 8.06 -32.29 13.90
N ASN A 144 7.37 -31.50 14.74
CA ASN A 144 7.16 -31.80 16.15
C ASN A 144 6.43 -33.14 16.34
N LYS A 145 6.93 -33.96 17.27
CA LYS A 145 6.40 -35.31 17.56
C LYS A 145 4.93 -35.29 18.00
N ASN A 146 4.52 -34.28 18.77
CA ASN A 146 3.16 -34.16 19.28
C ASN A 146 2.18 -33.79 18.15
N LEU A 147 2.57 -32.90 17.23
CA LEU A 147 1.76 -32.58 16.05
C LEU A 147 1.64 -33.75 15.08
N LYS A 148 2.71 -34.53 14.92
CA LYS A 148 2.69 -35.77 14.13
C LYS A 148 1.77 -36.82 14.75
N ALA A 149 1.82 -37.01 16.08
CA ALA A 149 0.96 -37.95 16.78
C ALA A 149 -0.53 -37.63 16.63
N LEU A 150 -0.88 -36.35 16.47
CA LEU A 150 -2.25 -35.89 16.25
C LEU A 150 -2.61 -35.74 14.76
N ASN A 151 -1.73 -36.10 13.83
CA ASN A 151 -1.92 -35.93 12.37
C ASN A 151 -2.20 -34.48 11.89
N TYR A 152 -1.74 -33.47 12.63
CA TYR A 152 -1.89 -32.06 12.24
C TYR A 152 -0.68 -31.48 11.51
N SER A 153 0.43 -32.22 11.44
CA SER A 153 1.70 -31.75 10.85
C SER A 153 1.57 -31.27 9.40
N SER A 154 0.75 -31.94 8.58
CA SER A 154 0.51 -31.53 7.19
C SER A 154 -0.38 -30.29 7.07
N ILE A 155 -1.40 -30.18 7.92
CA ILE A 155 -2.39 -29.10 7.90
C ILE A 155 -1.78 -27.78 8.41
N LEU A 156 -0.85 -27.87 9.36
CA LEU A 156 -0.23 -26.73 10.01
C LEU A 156 1.11 -26.32 9.39
N ARG A 157 1.56 -27.06 8.38
CA ARG A 157 2.77 -26.71 7.64
C ARG A 157 2.62 -25.32 7.01
N ASP A 158 3.68 -24.51 7.13
CA ASP A 158 3.76 -23.15 6.59
C ASP A 158 2.70 -22.17 7.14
N LYS A 159 2.02 -22.56 8.23
CA LYS A 159 1.13 -21.67 8.97
C LYS A 159 1.87 -21.02 10.13
N ILE A 160 1.38 -19.86 10.54
CA ILE A 160 1.86 -19.15 11.72
C ILE A 160 0.82 -19.22 12.83
N TYR A 161 1.29 -19.23 14.07
CA TYR A 161 0.46 -19.25 15.27
C TYR A 161 0.59 -17.95 16.05
N LEU A 162 -0.55 -17.45 16.49
CA LEU A 162 -0.72 -16.25 17.28
C LEU A 162 -1.13 -16.65 18.69
N LYS A 163 -0.14 -16.79 19.56
CA LYS A 163 -0.35 -17.33 20.91
C LYS A 163 -1.34 -16.51 21.73
N GLU A 164 -1.23 -15.18 21.68
CA GLU A 164 -2.07 -14.27 22.46
C GLU A 164 -3.53 -14.28 21.96
N GLN A 165 -3.72 -14.24 20.64
CA GLN A 165 -5.03 -14.20 20.00
C GLN A 165 -5.63 -15.60 19.82
N ARG A 166 -4.86 -16.67 20.11
CA ARG A 166 -5.22 -18.09 19.92
C ARG A 166 -5.75 -18.32 18.52
N ALA A 167 -4.95 -17.94 17.53
CA ALA A 167 -5.32 -18.03 16.13
C ALA A 167 -4.19 -18.63 15.30
N ILE A 168 -4.55 -19.32 14.23
CA ILE A 168 -3.60 -19.78 13.22
C ILE A 168 -3.90 -19.04 11.92
N ILE A 169 -2.85 -18.55 11.27
CA ILE A 169 -2.94 -17.93 9.94
C ILE A 169 -2.21 -18.79 8.94
N GLY A 170 -2.90 -19.14 7.88
CA GLY A 170 -2.33 -19.80 6.70
C GLY A 170 -2.42 -18.87 5.50
N CYS A 171 -1.35 -18.84 4.71
CA CYS A 171 -1.35 -18.16 3.43
C CYS A 171 -0.62 -18.97 2.38
N ASN A 172 -1.10 -18.87 1.13
CA ASN A 172 -0.38 -19.44 0.00
C ASN A 172 0.89 -18.65 -0.37
N ASN A 173 0.95 -17.36 -0.02
CA ASN A 173 2.13 -16.52 -0.12
C ASN A 173 2.32 -15.71 1.18
N PHE A 174 3.53 -15.70 1.75
CA PHE A 174 3.84 -14.98 2.99
C PHE A 174 3.58 -13.46 2.90
N ASN A 175 3.53 -12.90 1.70
CA ASN A 175 3.19 -11.49 1.48
C ASN A 175 1.81 -11.10 2.05
N CYS A 176 0.88 -12.04 2.20
CA CYS A 176 -0.43 -11.80 2.81
C CYS A 176 -0.32 -11.20 4.22
N LEU A 177 0.75 -11.52 4.98
CA LEU A 177 0.90 -11.15 6.38
C LEU A 177 1.20 -9.66 6.52
N GLU A 178 1.78 -9.06 5.47
CA GLU A 178 2.06 -7.63 5.38
C GLU A 178 0.79 -6.81 5.15
N ASP A 179 -0.31 -7.44 4.74
CA ASP A 179 -1.61 -6.78 4.57
C ASP A 179 -2.44 -6.76 5.84
N ILE A 180 -2.03 -7.51 6.87
CA ILE A 180 -2.68 -7.51 8.17
C ILE A 180 -2.33 -6.20 8.89
N LEU A 181 -3.35 -5.53 9.41
CA LEU A 181 -3.21 -4.30 10.18
C LEU A 181 -3.38 -4.57 11.67
N LYS A 182 -4.32 -5.46 12.01
CA LYS A 182 -4.63 -5.80 13.39
C LYS A 182 -5.38 -7.12 13.46
N ILE A 183 -5.16 -7.86 14.55
CA ILE A 183 -5.94 -9.04 14.91
C ILE A 183 -6.30 -8.89 16.38
N TYR A 184 -7.59 -9.04 16.71
CA TYR A 184 -8.05 -8.81 18.07
C TYR A 184 -9.29 -9.61 18.40
N ASN A 185 -9.45 -9.82 19.71
CA ASN A 185 -10.66 -10.34 20.31
C ASN A 185 -11.40 -9.15 20.94
N ASN A 186 -12.67 -8.94 20.60
CA ASN A 186 -13.56 -7.90 21.10
C ASN A 186 -14.07 -8.15 22.54
N LYS A 187 -13.71 -9.29 23.15
CA LYS A 187 -14.10 -9.66 24.51
C LYS A 187 -12.93 -9.58 25.48
#